data_AF-A0A4R6PWE2-F1
#
_entry.id   AF-A0A4R6PWE2-F1
#
_cell.length_a   1.000
_cell.length_b   1.000
_cell.length_c   1.000
_cell.angle_alpha   90.00
_cell.angle_beta   90.00
_cell.angle_gamma   90.00
#
_symmetry.space_group_name_H-M   'P 1'
#
loop_
_entity.id
_entity.type
_entity.pdbx_description
1 polymer ?
#
loop_
_entity_poly.entity_id
_entity_poly.type
_entity_poly.pdbx_seq_one_letter_code
_entity_poly.pdbx_strand_id
1 'polypeptide(L)'
;MTQWLPLLGSLPVAGAVLVGVIANNRTHRDALAAADERGRQALDAAQRHVELSNMVGDQRDHEAWRREAVLAAVASILETSASVRADLASCGDWELLTVDEIDNVGAQIHKVIWDRPSAMLTRLRVVAHRRIPNKCEDLLRTLTAAQHITMQRLKLHIDVEATVEELEEMASLWQKAMRHAAEQERALVETTRIELGIEIASKTVGAEPAPAPIRVVAETPSPTEDSEEPESEQVTEQLQSVPQQSDGTQSQPEPSPETQAIAESQHPAENPDNDPRDAIDPREAETVRA
;
A
#
# COMPACT_ATOMS: atom_id res chain seq x y z
N MET A 1 -49.22 24.67 84.05
CA MET A 1 -48.99 23.38 83.36
C MET A 1 -49.26 23.56 81.87
N THR A 2 -48.26 23.86 81.03
CA THR A 2 -48.34 23.71 79.55
C THR A 2 -46.95 23.93 78.94
N GLN A 3 -45.92 23.24 79.45
CA GLN A 3 -44.54 23.31 78.93
C GLN A 3 -44.24 22.23 77.87
N TRP A 4 -45.16 21.30 77.61
CA TRP A 4 -44.95 20.12 76.74
C TRP A 4 -45.56 20.23 75.33
N LEU A 5 -46.37 21.26 75.06
CA LEU A 5 -47.00 21.48 73.76
C LEU A 5 -46.02 21.70 72.58
N PRO A 6 -44.89 22.42 72.71
CA PRO A 6 -43.95 22.55 71.58
C PRO A 6 -43.20 21.25 71.25
N LEU A 7 -43.08 20.31 72.21
CA LEU A 7 -42.43 19.00 72.01
C LEU A 7 -43.31 18.01 71.24
N LEU A 8 -44.64 18.12 71.33
CA LEU A 8 -45.57 17.31 70.53
C LEU A 8 -45.71 17.84 69.10
N GLY A 9 -45.59 19.16 68.89
CA GLY A 9 -45.62 19.79 67.57
C GLY A 9 -44.39 19.49 66.69
N SER A 10 -43.25 19.10 67.27
CA SER A 10 -42.03 18.74 66.52
C SER A 10 -42.04 17.34 65.91
N LEU A 11 -42.91 16.45 66.38
CA LEU A 11 -43.00 15.07 65.88
C LEU A 11 -43.39 14.98 64.39
N PRO A 12 -44.44 15.68 63.90
CA PRO A 12 -44.78 15.65 62.47
C PRO A 12 -43.69 16.30 61.59
N VAL A 13 -43.01 17.34 62.10
CA VAL A 13 -41.89 17.99 61.39
C VAL A 13 -40.71 17.03 61.29
N ALA A 14 -40.35 16.33 62.37
CA ALA A 14 -39.31 15.32 62.36
C ALA A 14 -39.63 14.15 61.41
N GLY A 15 -40.91 13.72 61.35
CA GLY A 15 -41.38 12.71 60.41
C GLY A 15 -41.23 13.15 58.95
N ALA A 16 -41.64 14.38 58.62
CA ALA A 16 -41.49 14.94 57.27
C ALA A 16 -40.01 15.08 56.85
N VAL A 17 -39.14 15.52 57.77
CA VAL A 17 -37.69 15.60 57.52
C VAL A 17 -37.10 14.22 57.27
N LEU A 18 -37.47 13.21 58.06
CA LEU A 18 -37.00 11.84 57.88
C LEU A 18 -37.41 11.27 56.53
N VAL A 19 -38.66 11.46 56.12
CA VAL A 19 -39.16 11.04 54.81
C VAL A 19 -38.41 11.77 53.69
N GLY A 20 -38.16 13.08 53.85
CA GLY A 20 -37.38 13.88 52.90
C GLY A 20 -35.94 13.36 52.75
N VAL A 21 -35.27 13.04 53.85
CA VAL A 21 -33.90 12.48 53.83
C VAL A 21 -33.87 11.10 53.17
N ILE A 22 -34.85 10.22 53.45
CA ILE A 22 -34.92 8.88 52.83
C ILE A 22 -35.21 8.99 51.33
N ALA A 23 -36.16 9.84 50.92
CA ALA A 23 -36.47 10.07 49.52
C ALA A 23 -35.26 10.63 48.77
N ASN A 24 -34.58 11.63 49.34
CA ASN A 24 -33.37 12.21 48.76
C ASN A 24 -32.24 11.17 48.64
N ASN A 25 -32.04 10.32 49.66
CA ASN A 25 -31.03 9.27 49.60
C ASN A 25 -31.30 8.23 48.50
N ARG A 26 -32.57 7.83 48.31
CA ARG A 26 -32.97 6.94 47.22
C ARG A 26 -32.73 7.57 45.86
N THR A 27 -33.18 8.81 45.66
CA THR A 27 -32.96 9.53 44.41
C THR A 27 -31.46 9.69 44.09
N HIS A 28 -30.62 9.96 45.10
CA HIS A 28 -29.17 10.00 44.90
C HIS A 28 -28.59 8.64 44.49
N ARG A 29 -29.07 7.53 45.07
CA ARG A 29 -28.62 6.18 44.68
C ARG A 29 -29.07 5.79 43.27
N ASP A 30 -30.30 6.11 42.90
CA ASP A 30 -30.81 5.86 41.55
C ASP A 30 -30.08 6.72 40.51
N ALA A 31 -29.77 7.98 40.86
CA ALA A 31 -28.97 8.87 40.02
C ALA A 31 -27.54 8.35 39.83
N LEU A 32 -26.91 7.82 40.87
CA LEU A 32 -25.58 7.20 40.79
C LEU A 32 -25.62 5.94 39.91
N ALA A 33 -26.59 5.05 40.12
CA ALA A 33 -26.73 3.85 39.31
C ALA A 33 -26.97 4.18 37.82
N ALA A 34 -27.80 5.19 37.53
CA ALA A 34 -28.04 5.65 36.17
C ALA A 34 -26.81 6.34 35.54
N ALA A 35 -25.98 7.00 36.34
CA ALA A 35 -24.72 7.58 35.88
C ALA A 35 -23.68 6.51 35.57
N ASP A 36 -23.54 5.50 36.43
CA ASP A 36 -22.63 4.36 36.21
C ASP A 36 -23.02 3.58 34.95
N GLU A 37 -24.31 3.35 34.73
CA GLU A 37 -24.80 2.66 33.54
C GLU A 37 -24.53 3.46 32.26
N ARG A 38 -24.77 4.77 32.26
CA ARG A 38 -24.39 5.64 31.14
C ARG A 38 -22.87 5.67 30.94
N GLY A 39 -22.10 5.63 32.02
CA GLY A 39 -20.64 5.56 31.99
C GLY A 39 -20.16 4.27 31.31
N ARG A 40 -20.72 3.12 31.67
CA ARG A 40 -20.43 1.83 31.02
C ARG A 40 -20.81 1.85 29.55
N GLN A 41 -22.00 2.32 29.22
CA GLN A 41 -22.46 2.42 27.83
C GLN A 41 -21.56 3.35 26.99
N ALA A 42 -21.10 4.47 27.57
CA ALA A 42 -20.18 5.39 26.90
C ALA A 42 -18.79 4.76 26.69
N LEU A 43 -18.28 3.99 27.66
CA LEU A 43 -17.01 3.26 27.52
C LEU A 43 -17.10 2.15 26.47
N ASP A 44 -18.17 1.35 26.48
CA ASP A 44 -18.38 0.30 25.49
C ASP A 44 -18.55 0.88 24.07
N ALA A 45 -19.21 2.04 23.95
CA ALA A 45 -19.32 2.76 22.69
C ALA A 45 -17.96 3.31 22.24
N ALA A 46 -17.18 3.90 23.14
CA ALA A 46 -15.84 4.39 22.85
C ALA A 46 -14.90 3.24 22.42
N GLN A 47 -14.95 2.10 23.10
CA GLN A 47 -14.17 0.90 22.73
C GLN A 47 -14.52 0.42 21.32
N ARG A 48 -15.82 0.26 21.01
CA ARG A 48 -16.27 -0.12 19.66
C ARG A 48 -15.84 0.90 18.60
N HIS A 49 -15.88 2.20 18.92
CA HIS A 49 -15.40 3.23 18.00
C HIS A 49 -13.88 3.15 17.76
N VAL A 50 -13.09 2.87 18.79
CA VAL A 50 -11.64 2.66 18.67
C VAL A 50 -11.34 1.42 17.84
N GLU A 51 -12.02 0.30 18.09
CA GLU A 51 -11.85 -0.93 17.30
C GLU A 51 -12.18 -0.70 15.82
N LEU A 52 -13.31 -0.06 15.52
CA LEU A 52 -13.68 0.28 14.14
C LEU A 52 -12.67 1.22 13.50
N SER A 53 -12.18 2.22 14.24
CA SER A 53 -11.16 3.14 13.75
C SER A 53 -9.85 2.42 13.44
N ASN A 54 -9.43 1.50 14.30
CA ASN A 54 -8.22 0.69 14.10
C ASN A 54 -8.37 -0.23 12.89
N MET A 55 -9.52 -0.92 12.74
CA MET A 55 -9.78 -1.76 11.57
C MET A 55 -9.75 -0.97 10.25
N VAL A 56 -10.26 0.26 10.25
CA VAL A 56 -10.19 1.15 9.08
C VAL A 56 -8.75 1.60 8.81
N GLY A 57 -7.96 1.83 9.87
CA GLY A 57 -6.52 2.10 9.78
C GLY A 57 -5.76 0.93 9.14
N ASP A 58 -5.90 -0.27 9.69
CA ASP A 58 -5.24 -1.48 9.19
C ASP A 58 -5.59 -1.76 7.73
N GLN A 59 -6.84 -1.54 7.34
CA GLN A 59 -7.28 -1.69 5.95
C GLN A 59 -6.58 -0.70 5.01
N ARG A 60 -6.42 0.56 5.43
CA ARG A 60 -5.72 1.59 4.64
C ARG A 60 -4.24 1.28 4.50
N ASP A 61 -3.60 0.84 5.57
CA ASP A 61 -2.17 0.49 5.57
C ASP A 61 -1.92 -0.76 4.72
N HIS A 62 -2.79 -1.76 4.81
CA HIS A 62 -2.74 -2.93 3.95
C HIS A 62 -2.91 -2.57 2.46
N GLU A 63 -3.85 -1.68 2.15
CA GLU A 63 -4.05 -1.19 0.78
C GLU A 63 -2.87 -0.37 0.27
N ALA A 64 -2.27 0.49 1.10
CA ALA A 64 -1.09 1.25 0.76
C ALA A 64 0.09 0.31 0.44
N TRP A 65 0.34 -0.66 1.32
CA TRP A 65 1.34 -1.69 1.12
C TRP A 65 1.09 -2.50 -0.16
N ARG A 66 -0.17 -2.88 -0.42
CA ARG A 66 -0.54 -3.62 -1.64
C ARG A 66 -0.22 -2.80 -2.89
N ARG A 67 -0.61 -1.53 -2.93
CA ARG A 67 -0.34 -0.63 -4.07
C ARG A 67 1.16 -0.48 -4.32
N GLU A 68 1.94 -0.30 -3.27
CA GLU A 68 3.40 -0.20 -3.36
C GLU A 68 4.03 -1.52 -3.84
N ALA A 69 3.59 -2.65 -3.32
CA ALA A 69 4.05 -3.97 -3.74
C ALA A 69 3.76 -4.25 -5.22
N VAL A 70 2.56 -3.89 -5.70
CA VAL A 70 2.18 -4.01 -7.11
C VAL A 70 3.04 -3.10 -7.98
N LEU A 71 3.22 -1.83 -7.61
CA LEU A 71 4.04 -0.88 -8.35
C LEU A 71 5.50 -1.32 -8.43
N ALA A 72 6.09 -1.74 -7.31
CA ALA A 72 7.47 -2.21 -7.28
C ALA A 72 7.68 -3.43 -8.18
N ALA A 73 6.76 -4.40 -8.13
CA ALA A 73 6.85 -5.60 -8.94
C ALA A 73 6.66 -5.29 -10.45
N VAL A 74 5.66 -4.48 -10.81
CA VAL A 74 5.44 -4.08 -12.22
C VAL A 74 6.62 -3.26 -12.74
N ALA A 75 7.15 -2.33 -11.94
CA ALA A 75 8.31 -1.52 -12.31
C ALA A 75 9.55 -2.39 -12.59
N SER A 76 9.84 -3.37 -11.74
CA SER A 76 10.95 -4.31 -11.95
C SER A 76 10.80 -5.16 -13.22
N ILE A 77 9.56 -5.58 -13.54
CA ILE A 77 9.27 -6.30 -14.79
C ILE A 77 9.46 -5.38 -16.00
N LEU A 78 8.97 -4.14 -15.94
CA LEU A 78 9.13 -3.15 -17.00
C LEU A 78 10.59 -2.72 -17.20
N GLU A 79 11.37 -2.66 -16.12
CA GLU A 79 12.82 -2.41 -16.19
C GLU A 79 13.53 -3.55 -16.91
N THR A 80 13.20 -4.80 -16.55
CA THR A 80 13.74 -5.99 -17.23
C THR A 80 13.34 -6.01 -18.71
N SER A 81 12.09 -5.70 -19.03
CA SER A 81 11.62 -5.67 -20.42
C SER A 81 12.28 -4.56 -21.24
N ALA A 82 12.47 -3.38 -20.65
CA ALA A 82 13.15 -2.27 -21.28
C ALA A 82 14.63 -2.57 -21.54
N SER A 83 15.32 -3.18 -20.57
CA SER A 83 16.70 -3.65 -20.73
C SER A 83 16.80 -4.67 -21.87
N VAL A 84 15.96 -5.71 -21.86
CA VAL A 84 15.97 -6.75 -22.90
C VAL A 84 15.69 -6.13 -24.28
N ARG A 85 14.73 -5.21 -24.40
CA ARG A 85 14.49 -4.53 -25.68
C ARG A 85 15.66 -3.67 -26.12
N ALA A 86 16.35 -3.00 -25.19
CA ALA A 86 17.54 -2.22 -25.52
C ALA A 86 18.65 -3.15 -26.03
N ASP A 87 18.88 -4.26 -25.35
CA ASP A 87 19.85 -5.28 -25.76
C ASP A 87 19.52 -5.81 -27.16
N LEU A 88 18.28 -6.24 -27.39
CA LEU A 88 17.81 -6.72 -28.70
C LEU A 88 17.83 -5.63 -29.80
N ALA A 89 17.67 -4.36 -29.44
CA ALA A 89 17.78 -3.24 -30.37
C ALA A 89 19.24 -2.97 -30.77
N SER A 90 20.18 -3.17 -29.85
CA SER A 90 21.63 -3.04 -30.06
C SER A 90 22.28 -4.28 -30.65
N CYS A 91 21.50 -5.28 -31.11
CA CYS A 91 22.04 -6.55 -31.58
C CYS A 91 22.97 -6.43 -32.79
N GLY A 92 22.91 -5.31 -33.53
CA GLY A 92 23.82 -5.02 -34.64
C GLY A 92 25.24 -4.68 -34.20
N ASP A 93 25.44 -4.30 -32.94
CA ASP A 93 26.76 -4.01 -32.37
C ASP A 93 27.43 -5.27 -31.79
N TRP A 94 26.75 -6.41 -31.80
CA TRP A 94 27.29 -7.65 -31.28
C TRP A 94 28.22 -8.28 -32.33
N GLU A 95 29.52 -8.38 -32.01
CA GLU A 95 30.53 -9.04 -32.84
C GLU A 95 30.46 -10.57 -32.72
N LEU A 96 29.32 -11.16 -33.09
CA LEU A 96 29.11 -12.62 -33.06
C LEU A 96 29.47 -13.22 -34.42
N LEU A 97 30.36 -14.22 -34.41
CA LEU A 97 30.91 -14.81 -35.64
C LEU A 97 30.41 -16.24 -35.88
N THR A 98 29.82 -16.87 -34.87
CA THR A 98 29.36 -18.25 -34.94
C THR A 98 27.91 -18.41 -34.48
N VAL A 99 27.24 -19.44 -34.98
CA VAL A 99 25.87 -19.79 -34.58
C VAL A 99 25.80 -20.15 -33.09
N ASP A 100 26.84 -20.82 -32.56
CA ASP A 100 26.92 -21.21 -31.16
C ASP A 100 26.99 -20.00 -30.21
N GLU A 101 27.73 -18.96 -30.60
CA GLU A 101 27.78 -17.69 -29.85
C GLU A 101 26.41 -17.00 -29.84
N ILE A 102 25.71 -16.98 -30.98
CA ILE A 102 24.34 -16.44 -31.07
C ILE A 102 23.39 -17.22 -30.16
N ASP A 103 23.47 -18.56 -30.16
CA ASP A 103 22.60 -19.39 -29.32
C ASP A 103 22.91 -19.22 -27.83
N ASN A 104 24.18 -19.04 -27.44
CA ASN A 104 24.56 -18.74 -26.07
C ASN A 104 24.03 -17.38 -25.60
N VAL A 105 24.16 -16.33 -26.42
CA VAL A 105 23.58 -15.00 -26.12
C VAL A 105 22.06 -15.09 -26.04
N GLY A 106 21.43 -15.84 -26.95
CA GLY A 106 20.01 -16.14 -26.91
C GLY A 106 19.60 -16.79 -25.59
N ALA A 107 20.30 -17.84 -25.16
CA ALA A 107 20.02 -18.50 -23.89
C ALA A 107 20.17 -17.55 -22.68
N GLN A 108 21.18 -16.67 -22.69
CA GLN A 108 21.39 -15.67 -21.63
C GLN A 108 20.24 -14.66 -21.58
N ILE A 109 19.80 -14.13 -22.71
CA ILE A 109 18.67 -13.19 -22.78
C ILE A 109 17.38 -13.90 -22.34
N HIS A 110 17.15 -15.13 -22.79
CA HIS A 110 15.99 -15.92 -22.36
C HIS A 110 15.95 -16.09 -20.84
N LYS A 111 17.11 -16.38 -20.24
CA LYS A 111 17.27 -16.45 -18.79
C LYS A 111 16.92 -15.13 -18.11
N VAL A 112 17.37 -13.99 -18.64
CA VAL A 112 17.01 -12.66 -18.10
C VAL A 112 15.51 -12.40 -18.18
N ILE A 113 14.85 -12.81 -19.27
CA ILE A 113 13.40 -12.64 -19.48
C ILE A 113 12.58 -13.40 -18.42
N TRP A 114 13.00 -14.60 -18.01
CA TRP A 114 12.18 -15.45 -17.13
C TRP A 114 12.67 -15.51 -15.68
N ASP A 115 13.98 -15.57 -15.42
CA ASP A 115 14.50 -15.76 -14.07
C ASP A 115 14.21 -14.55 -13.18
N ARG A 116 14.56 -13.33 -13.63
CA ARG A 116 14.38 -12.11 -12.82
C ARG A 116 12.90 -11.80 -12.57
N PRO A 117 12.01 -11.85 -13.57
CA PRO A 117 10.59 -11.53 -13.37
C PRO A 117 9.79 -12.60 -12.62
N SER A 118 10.26 -13.85 -12.55
CA SER A 118 9.50 -14.98 -11.97
C SER A 118 9.05 -14.75 -10.52
N ALA A 119 9.94 -14.22 -9.67
CA ALA A 119 9.64 -13.91 -8.28
C ALA A 119 8.60 -12.79 -8.17
N MET A 120 8.72 -11.75 -9.00
CA MET A 120 7.79 -10.62 -9.04
C MET A 120 6.41 -11.03 -9.56
N LEU A 121 6.35 -11.91 -10.57
CA LEU A 121 5.09 -12.51 -11.04
C LEU A 121 4.39 -13.30 -9.95
N THR A 122 5.13 -14.11 -9.19
CA THR A 122 4.56 -14.89 -8.08
C THR A 122 4.01 -13.95 -7.01
N ARG A 123 4.71 -12.87 -6.68
CA ARG A 123 4.21 -11.82 -5.79
C ARG A 123 2.93 -11.18 -6.33
N LEU A 124 2.91 -10.77 -7.60
CA LEU A 124 1.75 -10.15 -8.24
C LEU A 124 0.51 -11.06 -8.25
N ARG A 125 0.68 -12.38 -8.38
CA ARG A 125 -0.45 -13.33 -8.29
C ARG A 125 -1.13 -13.33 -6.93
N VAL A 126 -0.42 -12.95 -5.87
CA VAL A 126 -0.95 -12.86 -4.51
C VAL A 126 -1.56 -11.49 -4.23
N VAL A 127 -0.89 -10.41 -4.66
CA VAL A 127 -1.24 -9.04 -4.24
C VAL A 127 -2.04 -8.24 -5.26
N ALA A 128 -2.01 -8.61 -6.54
CA ALA A 128 -2.64 -7.86 -7.63
C ALA A 128 -3.91 -8.54 -8.15
N HIS A 129 -4.73 -7.80 -8.88
CA HIS A 129 -5.82 -8.39 -9.64
C HIS A 129 -5.27 -9.27 -10.76
N ARG A 130 -5.94 -10.40 -11.08
CA ARG A 130 -5.50 -11.41 -12.08
C ARG A 130 -5.11 -10.86 -13.46
N ARG A 131 -5.53 -9.65 -13.81
CA ARG A 131 -5.22 -9.01 -15.10
C ARG A 131 -3.75 -8.59 -15.21
N ILE A 132 -3.15 -8.03 -14.14
CA ILE A 132 -1.75 -7.60 -14.16
C ILE A 132 -0.79 -8.77 -14.39
N PRO A 133 -0.78 -9.85 -13.59
CA PRO A 133 0.16 -10.95 -13.80
C PRO A 133 0.00 -11.60 -15.18
N ASN A 134 -1.24 -11.71 -15.69
CA ASN A 134 -1.46 -12.21 -17.05
C ASN A 134 -0.84 -11.30 -18.11
N LYS A 135 -0.97 -9.96 -17.96
CA LYS A 135 -0.35 -9.00 -18.86
C LYS A 135 1.18 -9.01 -18.78
N CYS A 136 1.74 -9.20 -17.59
CA CYS A 136 3.17 -9.41 -17.42
C CYS A 136 3.63 -10.67 -18.15
N GLU A 137 2.92 -11.80 -18.01
CA GLU A 137 3.26 -13.03 -18.75
C GLU A 137 3.18 -12.85 -20.28
N ASP A 138 2.14 -12.15 -20.77
CA ASP A 138 2.00 -11.86 -22.20
C ASP A 138 3.15 -11.00 -22.73
N LEU A 139 3.62 -10.04 -21.92
CA LEU A 139 4.83 -9.26 -22.21
C LEU A 139 6.06 -10.17 -22.27
N LEU A 140 6.29 -11.05 -21.29
CA LEU A 140 7.44 -11.97 -21.30
C LEU A 140 7.41 -12.95 -22.49
N ARG A 141 6.23 -13.46 -22.86
CA ARG A 141 6.04 -14.28 -24.07
C ARG A 141 6.39 -13.48 -25.34
N THR A 142 5.94 -12.23 -25.40
CA THR A 142 6.24 -11.34 -26.54
C THR A 142 7.73 -11.03 -26.65
N LEU A 143 8.41 -10.78 -25.52
CA LEU A 143 9.87 -10.60 -25.48
C LEU A 143 10.61 -11.87 -25.91
N THR A 144 10.14 -13.04 -25.48
CA THR A 144 10.71 -14.33 -25.90
C THR A 144 10.59 -14.51 -27.42
N ALA A 145 9.44 -14.15 -28.00
CA ALA A 145 9.27 -14.18 -29.45
C ALA A 145 10.18 -13.18 -30.17
N ALA A 146 10.30 -11.95 -29.66
CA ALA A 146 11.20 -10.93 -30.21
C ALA A 146 12.67 -11.36 -30.12
N GLN A 147 13.07 -11.99 -29.02
CA GLN A 147 14.39 -12.58 -28.84
C GLN A 147 14.64 -13.67 -29.90
N HIS A 148 13.72 -14.62 -30.07
CA HIS A 148 13.87 -15.68 -31.06
C HIS A 148 14.02 -15.13 -32.49
N ILE A 149 13.18 -14.16 -32.88
CA ILE A 149 13.26 -13.49 -34.18
C ILE A 149 14.60 -12.75 -34.33
N THR A 150 15.10 -12.13 -33.26
CA THR A 150 16.41 -11.46 -33.28
C THR A 150 17.55 -12.46 -33.49
N MET A 151 17.53 -13.61 -32.80
CA MET A 151 18.55 -14.65 -32.99
C MET A 151 18.48 -15.22 -34.41
N GLN A 152 17.29 -15.47 -34.94
CA GLN A 152 17.10 -15.92 -36.33
C GLN A 152 17.64 -14.91 -37.34
N ARG A 153 17.36 -13.62 -37.12
CA ARG A 153 17.89 -12.54 -37.94
C ARG A 153 19.42 -12.53 -37.95
N LEU A 154 20.07 -12.68 -36.79
CA LEU A 154 21.54 -12.73 -36.71
C LEU A 154 22.11 -13.95 -37.42
N LYS A 155 21.48 -15.13 -37.28
CA LYS A 155 21.91 -16.34 -37.99
C LYS A 155 21.85 -16.17 -39.51
N LEU A 156 20.79 -15.56 -40.02
CA LEU A 156 20.66 -15.25 -41.44
C LEU A 156 21.72 -14.26 -41.95
N HIS A 157 22.25 -13.36 -41.11
CA HIS A 157 23.32 -12.45 -41.52
C HIS A 157 24.68 -13.16 -41.66
N ILE A 158 24.88 -14.28 -40.96
CA ILE A 158 26.10 -15.10 -41.03
C ILE A 158 25.97 -16.17 -42.13
N ASP A 159 24.74 -16.54 -42.48
CA ASP A 159 24.47 -17.52 -43.52
C ASP A 159 24.84 -16.98 -44.91
N VAL A 160 25.76 -17.69 -45.57
CA VAL A 160 26.27 -17.34 -46.91
C VAL A 160 25.22 -17.58 -48.00
N GLU A 161 24.23 -18.42 -47.74
CA GLU A 161 23.17 -18.76 -48.70
C GLU A 161 21.94 -17.84 -48.59
N ALA A 162 21.90 -16.94 -47.60
CA ALA A 162 20.75 -16.07 -47.36
C ALA A 162 20.52 -15.07 -48.51
N THR A 163 19.28 -15.01 -48.98
CA THR A 163 18.86 -14.04 -49.99
C THR A 163 18.58 -12.67 -49.38
N VAL A 164 18.65 -11.61 -50.20
CA VAL A 164 18.35 -10.25 -49.74
C VAL A 164 16.88 -10.14 -49.33
N GLU A 165 15.99 -10.82 -50.06
CA GLU A 165 14.57 -10.89 -49.76
C GLU A 165 14.30 -11.48 -48.37
N GLU A 166 14.96 -12.59 -48.02
CA GLU A 166 14.85 -13.21 -46.68
C GLU A 166 15.34 -12.29 -45.56
N LEU A 167 16.41 -11.53 -45.80
CA LEU A 167 16.93 -10.55 -44.85
C LEU A 167 15.96 -9.39 -44.63
N GLU A 168 15.32 -8.88 -45.69
CA GLU A 168 14.32 -7.82 -45.61
C GLU A 168 13.03 -8.28 -44.91
N GLU A 169 12.54 -9.48 -45.25
CA GLU A 169 11.39 -10.09 -44.57
C GLU A 169 11.67 -10.24 -43.07
N MET A 170 12.84 -10.78 -42.71
CA MET A 170 13.21 -10.95 -41.31
C MET A 170 13.39 -9.62 -40.58
N ALA A 171 13.94 -8.60 -41.23
CA ALA A 171 14.02 -7.25 -40.66
C ALA A 171 12.62 -6.68 -40.38
N SER A 172 11.65 -6.89 -41.27
CA SER A 172 10.27 -6.44 -41.08
C SER A 172 9.57 -7.15 -39.91
N LEU A 173 9.78 -8.47 -39.78
CA LEU A 173 9.27 -9.29 -38.67
C LEU A 173 9.87 -8.83 -37.34
N TRP A 174 11.17 -8.57 -37.32
CA TRP A 174 11.87 -8.05 -36.15
C TRP A 174 11.31 -6.68 -35.72
N GLN A 175 11.15 -5.73 -36.64
CA GLN A 175 10.56 -4.43 -36.34
C GLN A 175 9.13 -4.55 -35.80
N LYS A 176 8.35 -5.49 -36.32
CA LYS A 176 6.98 -5.77 -35.84
C LYS A 176 7.01 -6.36 -34.43
N ALA A 177 7.90 -7.30 -34.15
CA ALA A 177 8.06 -7.91 -32.83
C ALA A 177 8.49 -6.88 -31.77
N MET A 178 9.48 -6.02 -32.09
CA MET A 178 9.94 -4.96 -31.20
C MET A 178 8.85 -3.92 -30.90
N ARG A 179 8.05 -3.54 -31.93
CA ARG A 179 6.89 -2.66 -31.73
C ARG A 179 5.81 -3.31 -30.86
N HIS A 180 5.49 -4.58 -31.11
CA HIS A 180 4.51 -5.31 -30.32
C HIS A 180 4.95 -5.45 -28.84
N ALA A 181 6.23 -5.68 -28.57
CA ALA A 181 6.75 -5.67 -27.20
C ALA A 181 6.54 -4.32 -26.51
N ALA A 182 6.83 -3.21 -27.19
CA ALA A 182 6.59 -1.87 -26.66
C ALA A 182 5.09 -1.55 -26.48
N GLU A 183 4.21 -2.10 -27.32
CA GLU A 183 2.75 -2.02 -27.14
C GLU A 183 2.28 -2.78 -25.90
N GLN A 184 2.83 -3.97 -25.64
CA GLN A 184 2.52 -4.73 -24.43
C GLN A 184 2.98 -4.02 -23.15
N GLU A 185 4.14 -3.37 -23.16
CA GLU A 185 4.59 -2.54 -22.03
C GLU A 185 3.61 -1.39 -21.75
N ARG A 186 3.18 -0.68 -22.80
CA ARG A 186 2.17 0.38 -22.64
C ARG A 186 0.85 -0.16 -22.11
N ALA A 187 0.41 -1.32 -22.60
CA ALA A 187 -0.81 -1.98 -22.13
C ALA A 187 -0.70 -2.43 -20.66
N LEU A 188 0.48 -2.89 -20.22
CA LEU A 188 0.74 -3.23 -18.83
C LEU A 188 0.70 -2.00 -17.93
N VAL A 189 1.33 -0.90 -18.35
CA VAL A 189 1.28 0.39 -17.63
C VAL A 189 -0.17 0.87 -17.52
N GLU A 190 -0.94 0.83 -18.61
CA GLU A 190 -2.35 1.21 -18.62
C GLU A 190 -3.18 0.34 -17.67
N THR A 191 -3.00 -0.97 -17.71
CA THR A 191 -3.73 -1.92 -16.84
C THR A 191 -3.40 -1.67 -15.37
N THR A 192 -2.12 -1.46 -15.06
CA THR A 192 -1.64 -1.16 -13.70
C THR A 192 -2.20 0.17 -13.21
N ARG A 193 -2.27 1.16 -14.10
CA ARG A 193 -2.84 2.46 -13.80
C ARG A 193 -4.33 2.37 -13.42
N ILE A 194 -5.10 1.65 -14.23
CA ILE A 194 -6.53 1.42 -14.00
C ILE A 194 -6.74 0.69 -12.66
N GLU A 195 -5.94 -0.33 -12.37
CA GLU A 195 -6.05 -1.09 -11.11
C GLU A 195 -5.76 -0.23 -9.87
N LEU A 196 -4.76 0.63 -9.95
CA LEU A 196 -4.33 1.46 -8.83
C LEU A 196 -5.15 2.76 -8.68
N GLY A 197 -6.06 3.04 -9.62
CA GLY A 197 -6.86 4.25 -9.64
C GLY A 197 -6.03 5.52 -9.85
N ILE A 198 -4.92 5.41 -10.60
CA ILE A 198 -4.05 6.56 -10.89
C ILE A 198 -4.65 7.30 -12.09
N GLU A 199 -5.36 8.40 -11.85
CA GLU A 199 -5.87 9.23 -12.95
C GLU A 199 -4.74 10.06 -13.57
N ILE A 200 -4.58 10.02 -14.90
CA ILE A 200 -3.68 10.96 -15.58
C ILE A 200 -4.42 12.29 -15.69
N ALA A 201 -3.76 13.37 -15.30
CA ALA A 201 -4.16 14.75 -15.57
C ALA A 201 -4.18 15.11 -17.08
N SER A 202 -4.40 14.15 -17.99
CA SER A 202 -4.46 14.34 -19.44
C SER A 202 -5.89 14.41 -19.97
N LYS A 203 -6.90 14.49 -19.10
CA LYS A 203 -8.28 14.82 -19.48
C LYS A 203 -8.81 16.03 -18.71
N THR A 204 -8.06 17.13 -18.69
CA THR A 204 -8.64 18.47 -18.61
C THR A 204 -9.27 18.83 -19.97
N VAL A 205 -10.41 18.21 -20.27
CA VAL A 205 -11.40 18.78 -21.18
C VAL A 205 -12.50 19.32 -20.27
N GLY A 206 -12.57 20.64 -20.16
CA GLY A 206 -13.56 21.34 -19.34
C GLY A 206 -13.01 21.74 -17.98
N ALA A 207 -12.17 22.77 -17.94
CA ALA A 207 -12.11 23.64 -16.78
C ALA A 207 -13.51 24.25 -16.61
N GLU A 208 -14.34 23.64 -15.78
CA GLU A 208 -15.49 24.31 -15.19
C GLU A 208 -14.90 25.44 -14.30
N PRO A 209 -15.21 26.71 -14.58
CA PRO A 209 -14.64 27.80 -13.81
C PRO A 209 -15.11 27.65 -12.37
N ALA A 210 -14.16 27.52 -11.46
CA ALA A 210 -14.42 27.56 -10.03
C ALA A 210 -15.33 28.75 -9.70
N PRO A 211 -16.44 28.56 -8.97
CA PRO A 211 -17.29 29.67 -8.57
C PRO A 211 -16.44 30.64 -7.74
N ALA A 212 -16.36 31.88 -8.22
CA ALA A 212 -15.61 32.95 -7.57
C ALA A 212 -16.04 33.08 -6.09
N PRO A 213 -15.12 33.34 -5.16
CA PRO A 213 -15.45 33.55 -3.77
C PRO A 213 -16.45 34.71 -3.66
N ILE A 214 -17.59 34.42 -3.03
CA ILE A 214 -18.64 35.40 -2.72
C ILE A 214 -18.00 36.51 -1.89
N ARG A 215 -17.82 37.67 -2.53
CA ARG A 215 -17.40 38.90 -1.87
C ARG A 215 -18.57 39.35 -1.01
N VAL A 216 -18.47 39.17 0.31
CA VAL A 216 -19.40 39.77 1.26
C VAL A 216 -19.34 41.28 1.05
N VAL A 217 -20.41 41.82 0.48
CA VAL A 217 -20.64 43.26 0.38
C VAL A 217 -20.77 43.76 1.81
N ALA A 218 -19.76 44.49 2.28
CA ALA A 218 -19.90 45.33 3.45
C ALA A 218 -21.00 46.34 3.15
N GLU A 219 -22.09 46.26 3.90
CA GLU A 219 -23.12 47.29 3.93
C GLU A 219 -22.43 48.63 4.22
N THR A 220 -22.71 49.59 3.34
CA THR A 220 -22.31 50.98 3.47
C THR A 220 -23.31 51.65 4.42
N PRO A 221 -22.93 52.16 5.60
CA PRO A 221 -23.76 53.14 6.28
C PRO A 221 -23.45 54.53 5.71
N SER A 222 -24.49 55.20 5.21
CA SER A 222 -24.46 56.62 4.88
C SER A 222 -24.53 57.49 6.14
N PRO A 223 -24.09 58.77 6.05
CA PRO A 223 -23.60 59.54 7.18
C PRO A 223 -24.70 60.38 7.84
N THR A 224 -24.58 60.60 9.15
CA THR A 224 -25.13 61.80 9.79
C THR A 224 -24.23 62.23 10.94
N GLU A 225 -23.90 63.51 10.91
CA GLU A 225 -23.14 64.32 11.86
C GLU A 225 -23.73 64.24 13.27
N ASP A 226 -22.88 64.13 14.29
CA ASP A 226 -22.64 65.24 15.23
C ASP A 226 -21.53 64.90 16.26
N SER A 227 -20.57 65.80 16.34
CA SER A 227 -19.91 66.34 17.55
C SER A 227 -19.55 65.39 18.72
N GLU A 228 -18.26 65.07 18.91
CA GLU A 228 -17.35 65.74 19.86
C GLU A 228 -15.98 65.03 19.91
N GLU A 229 -14.96 65.84 20.15
CA GLU A 229 -13.52 65.59 20.11
C GLU A 229 -13.03 64.95 21.44
N PRO A 230 -11.71 64.81 21.68
CA PRO A 230 -10.89 63.62 21.46
C PRO A 230 -10.39 62.96 22.76
N GLU A 231 -9.81 61.76 22.71
CA GLU A 231 -8.57 61.53 23.48
C GLU A 231 -7.76 60.34 22.96
N SER A 232 -6.51 60.66 22.68
CA SER A 232 -5.40 59.81 22.31
C SER A 232 -4.93 59.01 23.52
N GLU A 233 -4.53 57.75 23.35
CA GLU A 233 -3.33 57.23 24.03
C GLU A 233 -2.81 55.97 23.33
N GLN A 234 -1.64 56.13 22.70
CA GLN A 234 -0.70 55.06 22.38
C GLN A 234 -0.07 54.55 23.69
N VAL A 235 0.04 53.24 23.88
CA VAL A 235 1.21 52.66 24.58
C VAL A 235 1.59 51.33 23.93
N THR A 236 2.83 51.28 23.45
CA THR A 236 3.60 50.08 23.07
C THR A 236 4.56 49.76 24.23
N GLU A 237 5.06 48.51 24.29
CA GLU A 237 6.20 48.02 25.11
C GLU A 237 5.89 47.71 26.60
N GLN A 238 6.43 46.69 27.29
CA GLN A 238 7.55 45.75 27.07
C GLN A 238 7.56 44.68 28.20
N LEU A 239 8.16 43.51 27.91
CA LEU A 239 9.05 42.64 28.75
C LEU A 239 8.62 42.03 30.11
N GLN A 240 8.82 40.69 30.25
CA GLN A 240 9.67 39.95 31.22
C GLN A 240 9.21 38.47 31.32
N SER A 241 9.94 37.47 30.78
CA SER A 241 11.13 36.74 31.30
C SER A 241 10.88 35.74 32.46
N VAL A 242 10.75 34.45 32.11
CA VAL A 242 11.45 33.19 32.56
C VAL A 242 11.94 33.11 34.04
N PRO A 243 11.79 31.96 34.75
CA PRO A 243 12.88 30.98 34.76
C PRO A 243 12.50 29.49 34.64
N GLN A 244 13.49 28.80 34.12
CA GLN A 244 13.71 27.38 33.82
C GLN A 244 14.55 26.75 34.95
N GLN A 245 14.36 25.46 35.25
CA GLN A 245 15.27 24.60 36.06
C GLN A 245 14.96 23.13 35.64
N SER A 246 15.74 22.39 34.83
CA SER A 246 17.01 21.64 35.07
C SER A 246 17.08 20.97 36.45
N ASP A 247 17.53 19.73 36.66
CA ASP A 247 18.26 18.73 35.86
C ASP A 247 18.13 17.37 36.57
N GLY A 248 18.42 16.25 35.91
CA GLY A 248 18.38 14.93 36.57
C GLY A 248 18.77 13.73 35.73
N THR A 249 20.04 13.65 35.33
CA THR A 249 20.72 12.51 34.70
C THR A 249 20.82 11.29 35.63
N GLN A 250 20.51 10.08 35.13
CA GLN A 250 21.09 8.83 35.61
C GLN A 250 21.43 7.89 34.44
N SER A 251 22.68 7.42 34.46
CA SER A 251 23.34 6.61 33.44
C SER A 251 23.20 5.11 33.69
N GLN A 252 22.97 4.35 32.60
CA GLN A 252 23.52 3.01 32.23
C GLN A 252 23.27 1.77 33.13
N PRO A 253 23.38 0.51 32.60
CA PRO A 253 24.17 0.09 31.43
C PRO A 253 23.49 -0.83 30.39
N GLU A 254 24.16 -0.88 29.23
CA GLU A 254 24.12 -1.96 28.23
C GLU A 254 24.43 -3.34 28.84
N PRO A 255 24.05 -4.41 28.13
CA PRO A 255 24.94 -5.54 27.96
C PRO A 255 25.32 -5.75 26.48
N SER A 256 26.63 -5.76 26.22
CA SER A 256 27.27 -6.23 24.99
C SER A 256 27.30 -7.77 24.93
N PRO A 257 27.76 -8.38 23.81
CA PRO A 257 27.24 -9.63 23.28
C PRO A 257 27.93 -10.87 23.86
N GLU A 258 27.16 -11.93 24.12
CA GLU A 258 27.71 -13.25 24.39
C GLU A 258 27.99 -14.03 23.11
N THR A 259 29.22 -14.50 23.06
CA THR A 259 29.79 -15.42 22.07
C THR A 259 29.30 -16.85 22.38
N GLN A 260 28.66 -17.52 21.42
CA GLN A 260 28.65 -18.98 21.30
C GLN A 260 29.08 -19.29 19.86
N ALA A 261 30.34 -19.66 19.65
CA ALA A 261 30.85 -21.03 19.72
C ALA A 261 30.18 -21.96 18.69
N ILE A 262 30.73 -21.92 17.48
CA ILE A 262 31.16 -23.06 16.64
C ILE A 262 30.62 -24.43 17.11
N ALA A 263 29.68 -24.98 16.35
CA ALA A 263 29.50 -26.42 16.21
C ALA A 263 29.58 -26.77 14.73
N GLU A 264 30.82 -27.05 14.33
CA GLU A 264 31.20 -27.79 13.14
C GLU A 264 30.67 -29.24 13.26
N SER A 265 29.89 -29.69 12.27
CA SER A 265 29.62 -31.11 12.03
C SER A 265 29.30 -31.32 10.55
N GLN A 266 30.39 -31.46 9.79
CA GLN A 266 30.64 -32.52 8.82
C GLN A 266 29.44 -33.05 7.99
N HIS A 267 29.54 -32.79 6.69
CA HIS A 267 29.10 -33.68 5.62
C HIS A 267 29.42 -35.15 5.90
N PRO A 268 28.55 -36.05 5.43
CA PRO A 268 29.02 -37.15 4.59
C PRO A 268 28.39 -37.09 3.19
N ALA A 269 29.23 -37.44 2.23
CA ALA A 269 28.93 -37.52 0.81
C ALA A 269 27.90 -38.59 0.46
N GLU A 270 27.19 -38.30 -0.63
CA GLU A 270 26.77 -39.20 -1.72
C GLU A 270 26.20 -40.59 -1.39
N ASN A 271 24.92 -40.78 -1.74
CA ASN A 271 24.56 -41.86 -2.67
C ASN A 271 23.28 -41.49 -3.46
N PRO A 272 23.30 -41.57 -4.81
CA PRO A 272 22.16 -41.29 -5.67
C PRO A 272 21.43 -42.58 -6.05
N ASP A 273 20.21 -42.77 -5.57
CA ASP A 273 19.16 -43.56 -6.24
C ASP A 273 17.93 -43.63 -5.31
N ASN A 274 16.94 -42.79 -5.58
CA ASN A 274 15.54 -43.05 -5.22
C ASN A 274 14.66 -41.98 -5.89
N ASP A 275 14.30 -42.26 -7.14
CA ASP A 275 13.27 -41.55 -7.91
C ASP A 275 11.88 -41.87 -7.33
N PRO A 276 11.10 -40.89 -6.84
CA PRO A 276 9.78 -41.14 -6.25
C PRO A 276 8.65 -41.11 -7.29
N ARG A 277 8.89 -41.62 -8.51
CA ARG A 277 7.93 -41.57 -9.63
C ARG A 277 7.09 -42.83 -9.89
N ASP A 278 7.17 -43.85 -9.05
CA ASP A 278 6.36 -45.07 -9.18
C ASP A 278 5.44 -45.35 -7.97
N ALA A 279 4.67 -44.34 -7.54
CA ALA A 279 3.51 -44.55 -6.68
C ALA A 279 2.25 -44.67 -7.54
N ILE A 280 2.06 -45.83 -8.17
CA ILE A 280 0.81 -46.21 -8.84
C ILE A 280 -0.25 -46.50 -7.77
N ASP A 281 -1.33 -45.70 -7.77
CA ASP A 281 -2.50 -45.84 -6.90
C ASP A 281 -3.34 -47.05 -7.32
N PRO A 282 -3.56 -48.07 -6.46
CA PRO A 282 -4.27 -49.30 -6.83
C PRO A 282 -5.81 -49.23 -6.67
N ARG A 283 -6.45 -48.06 -6.79
CA ARG A 283 -7.90 -47.90 -6.51
C ARG A 283 -8.84 -47.61 -7.68
N GLU A 284 -8.41 -47.69 -8.94
CA GLU A 284 -9.31 -47.44 -10.09
C GLU A 284 -9.63 -48.64 -10.99
N ALA A 285 -9.33 -49.88 -10.57
CA ALA A 285 -9.59 -51.06 -11.38
C ALA A 285 -10.80 -51.88 -10.91
N GLU A 286 -11.97 -51.27 -10.68
CA GLU A 286 -13.18 -52.06 -10.41
C GLU A 286 -14.52 -51.33 -10.70
N THR A 287 -14.77 -50.88 -11.93
CA THR A 287 -16.14 -50.59 -12.40
C THR A 287 -16.24 -50.52 -13.93
N VAL A 288 -16.04 -51.63 -14.64
CA VAL A 288 -16.71 -51.88 -15.94
C VAL A 288 -16.84 -53.39 -16.16
N ARG A 289 -17.93 -53.99 -15.67
CA ARG A 289 -18.62 -55.16 -16.26
C ARG A 289 -19.81 -55.58 -15.38
N ALA A 290 -20.98 -55.05 -15.72
CA ALA A 290 -22.29 -55.70 -15.58
C ALA A 290 -23.26 -54.97 -16.50
#